data_AF-A0A7Y2XYR6-F1
#
_entry.id   AF-A0A7Y2XYR6-F1
#
_cell.length_a   1.000
_cell.length_b   1.000
_cell.length_c   1.000
_cell.angle_alpha   90.00
_cell.angle_beta   90.00
_cell.angle_gamma   90.00
#
_symmetry.space_group_name_H-M   'P 1'
#
loop_
_entity.id
_entity.type
_entity.pdbx_description
1 polymer ?
#
loop_
_entity_poly.entity_id
_entity_poly.type
_entity_poly.pdbx_seq_one_letter_code
_entity_poly.pdbx_strand_id
1 'polypeptide(L)' 'MRWVLTVLITAGVAACGADGEPVTPTRDATITLSDNGMSAHTRVGVSKGPLTVMLGVGL' A
#
# COMPACT_ATOMS: atom_id res chain seq x y z
N MET A 1 -0.26 -12.52 -35.56
CA MET A 1 0.95 -11.86 -34.99
C MET A 1 0.62 -10.83 -33.90
N ARG A 2 -0.29 -9.86 -34.13
CA ARG A 2 -0.51 -8.72 -33.22
C ARG A 2 -0.95 -9.09 -31.79
N TRP A 3 -1.82 -10.09 -31.65
CA TRP A 3 -2.33 -10.58 -30.36
C TRP A 3 -1.26 -11.27 -29.50
N VAL A 4 -0.29 -11.95 -30.13
CA VAL A 4 0.79 -12.65 -29.42
C VAL A 4 1.70 -11.64 -28.71
N LEU A 5 2.00 -10.52 -29.37
CA LEU A 5 2.76 -9.42 -28.78
C LEU A 5 2.05 -8.79 -27.58
N THR A 6 0.73 -8.59 -27.67
CA THR A 6 -0.05 -8.00 -26.57
C THR A 6 0.01 -8.89 -25.32
N VAL A 7 -0.16 -10.20 -25.48
CA VAL A 7 -0.11 -11.17 -24.37
C VAL A 7 1.28 -11.21 -23.72
N LEU A 8 2.35 -11.22 -24.53
CA LEU A 8 3.73 -11.21 -24.04
C LEU A 8 4.06 -9.95 -23.24
N ILE A 9 3.61 -8.78 -23.71
CA ILE A 9 3.82 -7.51 -23.00
C ILE A 9 3.07 -7.51 -21.66
N THR A 10 1.81 -7.92 -21.64
CA THR A 10 1.03 -7.97 -20.39
C THR A 10 1.60 -8.96 -19.38
N ALA A 11 2.11 -10.11 -19.83
CA ALA A 11 2.73 -11.11 -18.98
C ALA A 11 4.07 -10.63 -18.39
N GLY A 12 4.90 -9.94 -19.19
CA GLY A 12 6.15 -9.35 -18.71
C GLY A 12 5.95 -8.27 -17.65
N VAL A 13 4.92 -7.44 -17.79
CA VAL A 13 4.58 -6.40 -16.80
C VAL A 13 4.05 -7.00 -15.50
N ALA A 14 3.26 -8.07 -15.57
CA ALA A 14 2.80 -8.80 -14.40
C ALA A 14 3.98 -9.45 -13.64
N ALA A 15 4.92 -10.08 -14.37
CA ALA A 15 6.09 -10.72 -13.75
C ALA A 15 7.08 -9.72 -13.12
N CYS A 16 7.17 -8.49 -13.63
CA CYS A 16 8.07 -7.46 -13.10
C CYS A 16 7.45 -6.66 -11.94
N GLY A 17 6.13 -6.72 -11.70
CA GLY A 17 5.46 -5.82 -10.74
C GLY A 17 4.34 -6.42 -9.89
N ALA A 18 3.64 -7.46 -10.35
CA ALA A 18 2.51 -8.06 -9.64
C ALA A 18 2.96 -8.97 -8.49
N ASP A 19 4.07 -9.70 -8.67
CA ASP A 19 4.67 -10.58 -7.65
C ASP A 19 5.86 -9.96 -6.90
N GLY A 20 6.15 -8.67 -7.13
CA GLY A 20 7.32 -8.02 -6.52
C GLY A 20 7.26 -8.02 -4.98
N GLU A 21 8.41 -8.35 -4.38
CA GLU A 21 8.84 -8.52 -2.98
C GLU A 21 7.82 -8.22 -1.87
N PRO A 22 7.82 -9.01 -0.78
CA PRO A 22 6.90 -8.84 0.34
C PRO A 22 6.91 -7.39 0.82
N VAL A 23 5.81 -6.68 0.52
CA VAL A 23 5.67 -5.27 0.84
C VAL A 23 5.42 -5.18 2.33
N THR A 24 6.34 -4.61 3.10
CA THR A 24 6.17 -4.46 4.54
C THR A 24 5.06 -3.44 4.78
N PRO A 25 3.88 -3.85 5.29
CA PRO A 25 2.84 -2.89 5.62
C PRO A 25 3.27 -2.10 6.86
N THR A 26 3.21 -0.78 6.79
CA THR A 26 3.37 0.07 7.97
C THR A 26 2.01 0.17 8.66
N ARG A 27 1.97 -0.10 9.97
CA ARG A 27 0.76 0.02 10.78
C ARG A 27 1.06 0.93 11.96
N ASP A 28 0.40 2.07 11.98
CA ASP A 28 0.48 3.02 13.08
C ASP A 28 -0.89 3.15 13.74
N ALA A 29 -0.95 2.93 15.04
CA ALA A 29 -2.11 3.24 15.86
C ALA A 29 -1.67 4.20 16.96
N THR A 30 -2.33 5.35 17.06
CA THR A 30 -2.04 6.40 18.04
C THR A 30 -3.31 6.70 18.80
N ILE A 31 -3.24 6.57 20.12
CA ILE A 31 -4.32 6.95 21.03
C ILE A 31 -3.82 8.15 21.82
N THR A 32 -4.50 9.27 21.68
CA THR A 32 -4.19 10.50 22.40
C THR A 32 -5.27 10.70 23.47
N LEU A 33 -4.85 10.72 24.73
CA LEU A 33 -5.69 11.13 25.85
C LEU A 33 -5.28 12.53 26.27
N SER A 34 -6.27 13.41 26.39
CA SER A 34 -6.11 14.77 26.93
C SER A 34 -7.23 15.01 27.94
N ASP A 35 -7.07 16.02 28.79
CA ASP A 35 -8.11 16.42 29.76
C ASP A 35 -9.46 16.76 29.08
N ASN A 36 -9.42 17.04 27.78
CA ASN A 36 -10.55 17.44 26.96
C ASN A 36 -11.23 16.26 26.23
N GLY A 37 -10.70 15.03 26.35
CA GLY A 37 -11.26 13.83 25.70
C GLY A 37 -10.21 12.87 25.15
N MET A 38 -10.70 11.80 24.51
CA MET A 38 -9.88 10.81 23.82
C MET A 38 -10.05 10.92 22.31
N SER A 39 -8.94 10.81 21.56
CA SER A 39 -8.95 10.68 20.12
C SER A 39 -8.08 9.51 19.70
N ALA A 40 -8.59 8.68 18.80
CA ALA A 40 -7.90 7.49 18.30
C ALA A 40 -7.66 7.62 16.80
N HIS A 41 -6.41 7.48 16.38
CA HIS A 41 -6.02 7.52 14.98
C HIS A 41 -5.37 6.19 14.60
N THR A 42 -5.76 5.65 13.44
CA THR A 42 -5.14 4.47 12.85
C THR A 42 -4.72 4.78 11.43
N ARG A 43 -3.52 4.36 11.05
CA ARG A 43 -2.95 4.51 9.71
C ARG A 43 -2.38 3.17 9.28
N VAL A 44 -2.70 2.77 8.05
CA VAL A 44 -2.15 1.61 7.38
C VAL A 44 -1.53 2.09 6.08
N GLY A 45 -0.24 1.83 5.91
CA GLY A 45 0.52 2.17 4.73
C GLY A 45 1.17 0.95 4.10
N VAL A 46 1.42 1.05 2.81
CA VAL A 46 2.12 0.06 2.01
C VAL A 46 3.17 0.81 1.21
N SER A 47 4.44 0.45 1.38
CA SER A 47 5.58 1.10 0.71
C SER A 47 6.30 0.10 -0.19
N LYS A 48 6.24 0.29 -1.51
CA LYS A 48 6.92 -0.52 -2.52
C LYS A 48 7.87 0.36 -3.34
N GLY A 49 9.17 0.33 -3.01
CA GLY A 49 10.16 1.18 -3.65
C GLY A 49 9.86 2.68 -3.44
N PRO A 50 9.86 3.53 -4.48
CA PRO A 50 9.55 4.96 -4.35
C PRO A 50 8.05 5.25 -4.18
N LEU A 51 7.18 4.24 -4.26
CA LEU A 51 5.73 4.40 -4.16
C LEU A 51 5.25 4.05 -2.76
N THR A 52 4.60 5.00 -2.10
CA THR A 52 3.98 4.84 -0.78
C THR A 52 2.51 5.19 -0.87
N VAL A 53 1.65 4.25 -0.49
CA VAL A 53 0.21 4.46 -0.35
C VAL A 53 -0.13 4.39 1.12
N MET A 54 -0.82 5.42 1.64
CA MET A 54 -1.26 5.48 3.03
C MET A 54 -2.76 5.73 3.11
N LEU A 55 -3.43 4.97 3.98
CA LEU A 55 -4.83 5.16 4.34
C LEU A 55 -4.92 5.32 5.85
N GLY A 56 -5.69 6.30 6.31
CA GLY A 56 -5.89 6.57 7.74
C GLY A 56 -7.32 6.90 8.08
N VAL A 57 -7.77 6.46 9.25
CA VAL A 57 -9.07 6.79 9.84
C VAL A 57 -8.88 7.19 11.30
N GLY A 58 -9.62 8.21 11.75
CA GLY A 58 -9.57 8.72 13.13
C GLY A 58 -10.96 9.01 13.69
N LEU A 59 -11.07 8.90 15.01
CA LEU A 59 -12.27 9.16 15.83
C LEU A 59 -11.93 10.09 16.98
#